data_AF-A0A418YAQ1-F1
#
_entry.id   AF-A0A418YAQ1-F1
#
_cell.length_a   1.000
_cell.length_b   1.000
_cell.length_c   1.000
_cell.angle_alpha   90.00
_cell.angle_beta   90.00
_cell.angle_gamma   90.00
#
_symmetry.space_group_name_H-M   'P 1'
#
loop_
_entity.id
_entity.type
_entity.pdbx_description
1 polymer ?
#
loop_
_entity_poly.entity_id
_entity_poly.type
_entity_poly.pdbx_seq_one_letter_code
_entity_poly.pdbx_strand_id
1 'polypeptide(L)'
;MNRQWNVVCTGRTKVHFNRQIVIENICRALNTTRGSANALLQGNKTVLKEGLSREEASIAQHKLDDMGLDVRVERARSGAKSASLKAKPKAIIKKVCPNCGNVQISLNICDYCETPMVVKKEFVTEPVTSKQSQPSAGKQAQAETAASELTAEKSKIAGAATAKVSNKPANKAAPRASKPTMADSAVDKDLEVNESQAKKAKQRKLKLPKMALPKNKHSTSEAPAEQAATTPTFSSQPTYVVESRWHKLVKIKAGLVLVCALAASGWWGYDYLGHYQVAAQTGLAKKQIKAQQSALARQVASQDDLTPLLQGQKYSVLDAHFNDLSQKLSQDIQWERALTQSIDVLANINTAQHELDNWVTQAPSPYAHLVRGVYYAQLGQLSAKSQADGQLTAAQAKARDAHFNLAYQDLTQAKQMAPSLLPVYDWLIVINKGTALLNPRKTYLLEAIAINPAGYQYRENYMTALQPEQGGSLEKMRAFAEETQGFVKHNPRLYLLAGAAAAWQGNQAYLNGQDGKCITHYSEALQFGLDDEWLRKRAYCLAEKSEFEKALADAEQSLQMQDHPLAQKVKRLAQNQMAANVSG
;
A
#
# COMPACT_ATOMS: atom_id res chain seq x y z
N MET A 1 14.31 -44.96 -14.48
CA MET A 1 15.42 -44.10 -14.01
C MET A 1 14.87 -42.70 -13.74
N ASN A 2 14.89 -42.24 -12.49
CA ASN A 2 14.45 -40.88 -12.14
C ASN A 2 15.43 -39.87 -12.75
N ARG A 3 14.93 -39.01 -13.65
CA ARG A 3 15.73 -37.95 -14.27
C ARG A 3 16.06 -36.90 -13.21
N GLN A 4 17.35 -36.70 -12.95
CA GLN A 4 17.85 -35.68 -12.04
C GLN A 4 18.05 -34.34 -12.75
N TRP A 5 17.85 -33.25 -12.01
CA TRP A 5 17.96 -31.88 -12.48
C TRP A 5 18.91 -31.06 -11.61
N ASN A 6 19.58 -30.11 -12.24
CA ASN A 6 20.52 -29.19 -11.62
C ASN A 6 19.99 -27.76 -11.74
N VAL A 7 20.23 -26.93 -10.73
CA VAL A 7 19.99 -25.49 -10.79
C VAL A 7 21.33 -24.80 -11.00
N VAL A 8 21.46 -24.10 -12.13
CA VAL A 8 22.70 -23.51 -12.62
C VAL A 8 22.55 -21.98 -12.63
N CYS A 9 23.41 -21.28 -11.88
CA CYS A 9 23.58 -19.84 -12.01
C CYS A 9 24.34 -19.52 -13.29
N THR A 10 23.90 -18.55 -14.08
CA THR A 10 24.61 -18.11 -15.29
C THR A 10 25.79 -17.19 -15.01
N GLY A 11 26.00 -16.83 -13.73
CA GLY A 11 27.01 -15.85 -13.34
C GLY A 11 26.55 -14.41 -13.49
N ARG A 12 25.27 -14.16 -13.77
CA ARG A 12 24.71 -12.82 -13.98
C ARG A 12 23.61 -12.52 -12.99
N THR A 13 23.46 -11.23 -12.69
CA THR A 13 22.27 -10.71 -12.02
C THR A 13 21.18 -10.47 -13.06
N LYS A 14 19.91 -10.57 -12.67
CA LYS A 14 18.81 -10.13 -13.52
C LYS A 14 18.94 -8.62 -13.80
N VAL A 15 18.52 -8.20 -14.99
CA VAL A 15 18.69 -6.82 -15.53
C VAL A 15 18.10 -5.73 -14.61
N HIS A 16 17.23 -6.11 -13.68
CA HIS A 16 16.55 -5.21 -12.75
C HIS A 16 16.92 -5.43 -11.29
N PHE A 17 18.06 -6.06 -11.01
CA PHE A 17 18.53 -6.24 -9.63
C PHE A 17 19.87 -5.53 -9.44
N ASN A 18 19.97 -4.74 -8.37
CA ASN A 18 21.23 -4.17 -7.95
C ASN A 18 22.17 -5.28 -7.46
N ARG A 19 23.37 -5.33 -8.05
CA ARG A 19 24.36 -6.38 -7.78
C ARG A 19 24.71 -6.53 -6.31
N GLN A 20 24.80 -5.44 -5.56
CA GLN A 20 25.19 -5.48 -4.14
C GLN A 20 24.14 -6.18 -3.28
N ILE A 21 22.86 -5.98 -3.59
CA ILE A 21 21.76 -6.66 -2.90
C ILE A 21 21.67 -8.12 -3.29
N VAL A 22 21.91 -8.44 -4.56
CA VAL A 22 22.03 -9.85 -4.97
C VAL A 22 23.16 -10.52 -4.18
N ILE A 23 24.31 -9.86 -4.01
CA ILE A 23 25.41 -10.38 -3.18
C ILE A 23 24.96 -10.62 -1.74
N GLU A 24 24.26 -9.69 -1.10
CA GLU A 24 23.79 -9.83 0.27
C GLU A 24 22.73 -10.94 0.43
N ASN A 25 21.80 -11.03 -0.52
CA ASN A 25 20.82 -12.09 -0.58
C ASN A 25 21.48 -13.46 -0.75
N ILE A 26 22.49 -13.58 -1.63
CA ILE A 26 23.29 -14.81 -1.78
C ILE A 26 23.99 -15.16 -0.48
N CYS A 27 24.65 -14.20 0.17
CA CYS A 27 25.36 -14.43 1.42
C CYS A 27 24.43 -15.01 2.49
N ARG A 28 23.25 -14.42 2.65
CA ARG A 28 22.23 -14.87 3.61
C ARG A 28 21.65 -16.24 3.24
N ALA A 29 21.26 -16.43 1.98
CA ALA A 29 20.54 -17.62 1.55
C ALA A 29 21.42 -18.87 1.42
N LEU A 30 22.67 -18.68 0.97
CA LEU A 30 23.62 -19.78 0.77
C LEU A 30 24.65 -19.88 1.91
N ASN A 31 24.48 -19.08 2.98
CA ASN A 31 25.41 -18.98 4.10
C ASN A 31 26.88 -18.84 3.62
N THR A 32 27.11 -17.89 2.73
CA THR A 32 28.40 -17.70 2.06
C THR A 32 28.96 -16.30 2.29
N THR A 33 30.23 -16.10 1.96
CA THR A 33 30.88 -14.79 2.11
C THR A 33 30.56 -13.87 0.94
N ARG A 34 30.68 -12.55 1.13
CA ARG A 34 30.56 -11.56 0.03
C ARG A 34 31.52 -11.86 -1.12
N GLY A 35 32.74 -12.33 -0.83
CA GLY A 35 33.71 -12.72 -1.86
C GLY A 35 33.22 -13.89 -2.72
N SER A 36 32.69 -14.94 -2.09
CA SER A 36 32.11 -16.10 -2.78
C SER A 36 30.84 -15.75 -3.56
N ALA A 37 29.97 -14.92 -2.99
CA ALA A 37 28.78 -14.41 -3.67
C ALA A 37 29.15 -13.54 -4.87
N ASN A 38 30.19 -12.72 -4.77
CA ASN A 38 30.67 -11.92 -5.89
C ASN A 38 31.30 -12.80 -6.98
N ALA A 39 32.04 -13.84 -6.61
CA ALA A 39 32.60 -14.83 -7.54
C ALA A 39 31.50 -15.58 -8.32
N LEU A 40 30.39 -15.91 -7.65
CA LEU A 40 29.19 -16.47 -8.28
C LEU A 40 28.56 -15.56 -9.33
N LEU A 41 28.89 -14.26 -9.36
CA LEU A 41 28.35 -13.27 -10.29
C LEU A 41 29.40 -12.76 -11.31
N GLN A 42 30.47 -13.53 -11.56
CA GLN A 42 31.53 -13.18 -12.53
C GLN A 42 31.29 -13.76 -13.93
N GLY A 43 30.04 -14.08 -14.30
CA GLY A 43 29.68 -14.59 -15.63
C GLY A 43 29.95 -16.08 -15.88
N ASN A 44 30.52 -16.79 -14.90
CA ASN A 44 30.77 -18.23 -15.02
C ASN A 44 29.54 -19.05 -14.60
N LYS A 45 29.15 -20.02 -15.44
CA LYS A 45 28.10 -20.97 -15.09
C LYS A 45 28.50 -21.80 -13.87
N THR A 46 27.69 -21.77 -12.83
CA THR A 46 27.96 -22.50 -11.59
C THR A 46 26.76 -23.31 -11.15
N VAL A 47 26.94 -24.60 -10.87
CA VAL A 47 25.89 -25.46 -10.34
C VAL A 47 25.69 -25.14 -8.86
N LEU A 48 24.51 -24.64 -8.51
CA LEU A 48 24.13 -24.27 -7.13
C LEU A 48 23.52 -25.44 -6.37
N LYS A 49 22.72 -26.26 -7.06
CA LYS A 49 22.13 -27.49 -6.53
C LYS A 49 22.11 -28.56 -7.61
N GLU A 50 22.38 -29.80 -7.23
CA GLU A 50 22.43 -30.95 -8.13
C GLU A 50 21.56 -32.10 -7.63
N GLY A 51 21.15 -32.98 -8.53
CA GLY A 51 20.46 -34.23 -8.15
C GLY A 51 18.99 -34.06 -7.74
N LEU A 52 18.37 -32.91 -8.04
CA LEU A 52 17.00 -32.61 -7.63
C LEU A 52 15.97 -33.30 -8.54
N SER A 53 14.78 -33.55 -7.99
CA SER A 53 13.59 -33.76 -8.84
C SER A 53 13.27 -32.49 -9.64
N ARG A 54 12.44 -32.62 -10.69
CA ARG A 54 12.05 -31.47 -11.52
C ARG A 54 11.32 -30.39 -10.71
N GLU A 55 10.47 -30.81 -9.78
CA GLU A 55 9.69 -29.92 -8.93
C GLU A 55 10.58 -29.18 -7.94
N GLU A 56 11.47 -29.88 -7.23
CA GLU A 56 12.45 -29.26 -6.33
C GLU A 56 13.38 -28.28 -7.06
N ALA A 57 13.82 -28.64 -8.27
CA ALA A 57 14.63 -27.75 -9.10
C ALA A 57 13.88 -26.48 -9.50
N SER A 58 12.59 -26.58 -9.82
CA SER A 58 11.74 -25.43 -10.13
C SER A 58 11.51 -24.53 -8.90
N ILE A 59 11.25 -25.12 -7.73
CA ILE A 59 11.13 -24.38 -6.46
C ILE A 59 12.43 -23.66 -6.13
N ALA A 60 13.58 -24.34 -6.27
CA ALA A 60 14.89 -23.76 -6.02
C ALA A 60 15.23 -22.65 -7.03
N GLN A 61 14.88 -22.83 -8.31
CA GLN A 61 15.00 -21.80 -9.33
C GLN A 61 14.21 -20.55 -8.94
N HIS A 62 12.91 -20.68 -8.62
CA HIS A 62 12.08 -19.54 -8.22
C HIS A 62 12.66 -18.78 -7.03
N LYS A 63 13.11 -19.48 -5.98
CA LYS A 63 13.72 -18.84 -4.81
C LYS A 63 14.98 -18.03 -5.16
N LEU A 64 15.85 -18.55 -6.03
CA LEU A 64 17.08 -17.87 -6.44
C LEU A 64 16.80 -16.74 -7.44
N ASP A 65 15.80 -16.92 -8.30
CA ASP A 65 15.29 -15.91 -9.21
C ASP A 65 14.73 -14.70 -8.46
N ASP A 66 14.00 -14.92 -7.37
CA ASP A 66 13.47 -13.89 -6.47
C ASP A 66 14.58 -13.12 -5.73
N MET A 67 15.76 -13.74 -5.56
CA MET A 67 16.96 -13.10 -4.99
C MET A 67 17.72 -12.26 -6.03
N GLY A 68 17.34 -12.32 -7.30
CA GLY A 68 17.95 -11.56 -8.39
C GLY A 68 19.06 -12.27 -9.15
N LEU A 69 19.27 -13.57 -8.95
CA LEU A 69 20.19 -14.37 -9.76
C LEU A 69 19.51 -14.76 -11.08
N ASP A 70 20.26 -14.75 -12.18
CA ASP A 70 19.85 -15.42 -13.43
C ASP A 70 20.19 -16.91 -13.31
N VAL A 71 19.19 -17.73 -12.99
CA VAL A 71 19.35 -19.19 -12.83
C VAL A 71 18.53 -19.97 -13.85
N ARG A 72 19.03 -21.15 -14.23
CA ARG A 72 18.37 -22.08 -15.16
C ARG A 72 18.35 -23.48 -14.59
N VAL A 73 17.31 -24.23 -14.93
CA VAL A 73 17.20 -25.65 -14.60
C VAL A 73 17.70 -26.47 -15.79
N GLU A 74 18.77 -27.24 -15.58
CA GLU A 74 19.38 -28.08 -16.60
C GLU A 74 19.26 -29.57 -16.21
N ARG A 75 19.10 -30.47 -17.18
CA ARG A 75 19.14 -31.92 -16.89
C ARG A 75 20.54 -32.34 -16.48
N ALA A 76 20.66 -33.15 -15.42
CA ALA A 76 21.94 -33.69 -15.02
C ALA A 76 22.48 -34.61 -16.14
N ARG A 77 23.66 -34.26 -16.69
CA ARG A 77 24.35 -35.11 -17.66
C ARG A 77 25.02 -36.25 -16.91
N SER A 78 24.69 -37.49 -17.24
CA SER A 78 25.37 -38.68 -16.72
C SER A 78 26.87 -38.59 -17.06
N GLY A 79 27.72 -38.42 -16.04
CA GLY A 79 29.19 -38.43 -16.17
C GLY A 79 29.90 -37.08 -16.09
N ALA A 80 29.20 -35.94 -16.02
CA ALA A 80 29.85 -34.64 -15.86
C ALA A 80 30.13 -34.34 -14.37
N LYS A 81 31.40 -34.35 -13.96
CA LYS A 81 31.81 -33.84 -12.64
C LYS A 81 31.60 -32.33 -12.62
N SER A 82 30.55 -31.86 -11.96
CA SER A 82 30.32 -30.42 -11.76
C SER A 82 31.35 -29.89 -10.75
N ALA A 83 31.84 -28.66 -10.96
CA ALA A 83 32.51 -27.90 -9.91
C ALA A 83 31.44 -27.43 -8.91
N SER A 84 30.93 -28.39 -8.13
CA SER A 84 29.96 -28.15 -7.07
C SER A 84 30.61 -27.27 -6.02
N LEU A 85 29.95 -26.18 -5.65
CA LEU A 85 30.28 -25.37 -4.47
C LEU A 85 29.95 -26.20 -3.22
N LYS A 86 30.70 -27.28 -2.99
CA LYS A 86 30.73 -28.00 -1.72
C LYS A 86 31.49 -27.12 -0.75
N ALA A 87 30.83 -26.07 -0.25
CA ALA A 87 31.27 -25.42 0.96
C ALA A 87 31.32 -26.51 2.03
N LYS A 88 32.53 -26.96 2.40
CA LYS A 88 32.71 -27.76 3.61
C LYS A 88 31.99 -26.98 4.71
N PRO A 89 30.99 -27.57 5.40
CA PRO A 89 30.30 -26.87 6.47
C PRO A 89 31.36 -26.45 7.48
N LYS A 90 31.69 -25.16 7.52
CA LYS A 90 32.50 -24.62 8.61
C LYS A 90 31.67 -24.84 9.87
N ALA A 91 32.33 -25.31 10.94
CA ALA A 91 31.69 -25.48 12.24
C ALA A 91 30.86 -24.23 12.56
N ILE A 92 29.57 -24.43 12.81
CA ILE A 92 28.64 -23.35 13.13
C ILE A 92 29.02 -22.86 14.52
N ILE A 93 29.79 -21.78 14.60
CA ILE A 93 30.08 -21.11 15.87
C ILE A 93 28.83 -20.32 16.23
N LYS A 94 27.98 -20.92 17.06
CA LYS A 94 26.91 -20.20 17.77
C LYS A 94 27.58 -19.29 18.79
N LYS A 95 27.33 -17.99 18.71
CA LYS A 95 27.76 -17.03 19.71
C LYS A 95 26.55 -16.57 20.49
N VAL A 96 26.65 -16.56 21.82
CA VAL A 96 25.62 -16.03 22.71
C VAL A 96 25.96 -14.58 23.03
N CYS A 97 25.01 -13.66 22.87
CA CYS A 97 25.22 -12.27 23.21
C CYS A 97 25.42 -12.12 24.73
N PRO A 98 26.49 -11.45 25.20
CA PRO A 98 26.72 -11.27 26.63
C PRO A 98 25.70 -10.35 27.30
N ASN A 99 25.03 -9.49 26.53
CA ASN A 99 24.07 -8.52 27.07
C ASN A 99 22.64 -9.09 27.14
N CYS A 100 22.14 -9.70 26.06
CA CYS A 100 20.74 -10.13 25.97
C CYS A 100 20.54 -11.65 25.86
N GLY A 101 21.60 -12.45 25.81
CA GLY A 101 21.50 -13.91 25.64
C GLY A 101 21.12 -14.38 24.24
N ASN A 102 20.92 -13.48 23.26
CA ASN A 102 20.54 -13.88 21.91
C ASN A 102 21.62 -14.75 21.25
N VAL A 103 21.21 -15.87 20.65
CA VAL A 103 22.12 -16.83 20.01
C VAL A 103 22.13 -16.58 18.51
N GLN A 104 23.28 -16.16 17.98
CA GLN A 104 23.42 -15.83 16.57
C GLN A 104 24.66 -16.47 15.96
N ILE A 105 24.61 -16.68 14.64
CA ILE A 105 25.67 -17.33 13.87
C ILE A 105 26.50 -16.24 13.19
N SER A 106 27.80 -16.19 13.50
CA SER A 106 28.85 -15.46 12.75
C SER A 106 28.93 -13.92 12.80
N LEU A 107 28.01 -13.21 13.47
CA LEU A 107 28.14 -11.75 13.63
C LEU A 107 29.10 -11.37 14.78
N ASN A 108 29.79 -10.24 14.64
CA ASN A 108 30.63 -9.64 15.68
C ASN A 108 29.86 -8.64 16.55
N ILE A 109 28.59 -8.42 16.26
CA ILE A 109 27.68 -7.48 16.92
C ILE A 109 26.34 -8.21 17.06
N CYS A 110 25.66 -8.11 18.20
CA CYS A 110 24.32 -8.66 18.40
C CYS A 110 23.29 -7.95 17.51
N ASP A 111 22.59 -8.70 16.68
CA ASP A 111 21.44 -8.26 15.87
C ASP A 111 20.26 -7.72 16.70
N TYR A 112 20.16 -8.09 17.98
CA TYR A 112 19.08 -7.65 18.86
C TYR A 112 19.42 -6.36 19.65
N CYS A 113 20.64 -6.24 20.17
CA CYS A 113 21.00 -5.15 21.09
C CYS A 113 22.31 -4.44 20.75
N GLU A 114 22.83 -4.66 19.54
CA GLU A 114 24.03 -4.03 18.97
C GLU A 114 25.32 -4.20 19.79
N THR A 115 25.31 -5.09 20.79
CA THR A 115 26.47 -5.31 21.67
C THR A 115 27.56 -6.09 20.92
N PRO A 116 28.84 -5.65 20.95
CA PRO A 116 29.96 -6.41 20.40
C PRO A 116 30.08 -7.81 21.03
N MET A 117 30.20 -8.83 20.19
CA MET A 117 30.28 -10.23 20.59
C MET A 117 31.73 -10.61 20.87
N VAL A 118 32.10 -10.74 22.15
CA VAL A 118 33.45 -11.18 22.55
C VAL A 118 33.57 -12.69 22.36
N VAL A 119 34.60 -13.14 21.64
CA VAL A 119 34.90 -14.57 21.47
C VAL A 119 35.58 -15.07 22.75
N LYS A 120 34.82 -15.68 23.67
CA LYS A 120 35.40 -16.51 24.72
C LYS A 120 35.91 -17.80 24.09
N LYS A 121 37.24 -17.97 24.01
CA LYS A 121 37.86 -19.29 23.79
C LYS A 121 37.81 -20.06 25.11
N GLU A 122 36.70 -20.71 25.40
CA GLU A 122 36.63 -21.71 26.47
C GLU A 122 36.84 -23.09 25.83
N PHE A 123 37.94 -23.75 26.17
CA PHE A 123 38.13 -25.17 25.89
C PHE A 123 37.23 -25.94 26.85
N VAL A 124 36.09 -26.42 26.36
CA VAL A 124 35.23 -27.34 27.12
C VAL A 124 35.66 -28.76 26.78
N THR A 125 36.37 -29.41 27.69
CA THR A 125 36.47 -30.88 27.73
C THR A 125 35.16 -31.44 28.26
N GLU A 126 34.49 -32.28 27.48
CA GLU A 126 33.28 -33.00 27.91
C GLU A 126 33.60 -33.92 29.10
N PRO A 127 32.79 -33.92 30.18
CA PRO A 127 32.90 -34.94 31.21
C PRO A 127 32.13 -36.20 30.80
N VAL A 128 32.80 -37.34 30.98
CA VAL A 128 32.25 -38.69 30.89
C VAL A 128 31.08 -38.86 31.86
N THR A 129 29.98 -39.40 31.37
CA THR A 129 28.80 -39.76 32.14
C THR A 129 29.11 -40.91 33.10
N SER A 130 28.91 -40.67 34.40
CA SER A 130 28.74 -41.75 35.38
C SER A 130 27.53 -41.44 36.28
N LYS A 131 26.77 -42.51 36.57
CA LYS A 131 25.57 -42.55 37.41
C LYS A 131 25.93 -42.25 38.87
N GLN A 132 25.13 -41.44 39.57
CA GLN A 132 24.34 -41.84 40.77
C GLN A 132 23.77 -40.64 41.56
N SER A 133 22.58 -40.90 42.11
CA SER A 133 21.97 -40.38 43.36
C SER A 133 21.57 -38.91 43.53
N GLN A 134 20.28 -38.71 43.85
CA GLN A 134 19.71 -37.55 44.54
C GLN A 134 20.33 -37.37 45.95
N PRO A 135 20.27 -36.16 46.55
CA PRO A 135 19.14 -35.88 47.45
C PRO A 135 18.64 -34.40 47.53
N SER A 136 17.36 -34.31 47.94
CA SER A 136 16.69 -33.31 48.80
C SER A 136 16.91 -31.78 48.70
N ALA A 137 15.77 -31.13 48.48
CA ALA A 137 15.26 -29.83 48.98
C ALA A 137 16.05 -29.04 50.06
N GLY A 138 16.11 -27.71 49.87
CA GLY A 138 16.21 -26.75 50.97
C GLY A 138 16.74 -25.34 50.62
N LYS A 139 15.89 -24.33 50.85
CA LYS A 139 16.15 -22.89 51.15
C LYS A 139 16.59 -21.97 49.99
N GLN A 140 15.80 -20.96 49.61
CA GLN A 140 15.47 -19.66 50.25
C GLN A 140 16.61 -18.63 50.26
N ALA A 141 16.35 -17.56 49.46
CA ALA A 141 16.47 -16.13 49.74
C ALA A 141 17.84 -15.49 50.08
N GLN A 142 17.99 -14.26 49.58
CA GLN A 142 19.08 -13.26 49.68
C GLN A 142 19.88 -13.17 48.36
N ALA A 143 20.07 -12.02 47.71
CA ALA A 143 20.19 -10.67 48.24
C ALA A 143 19.72 -9.59 47.24
N GLU A 144 18.98 -8.62 47.78
CA GLU A 144 18.94 -7.25 47.28
C GLU A 144 20.23 -6.50 47.68
N THR A 145 20.46 -5.36 47.03
CA THR A 145 21.36 -4.24 47.42
C THR A 145 22.88 -4.41 47.24
N ALA A 146 23.38 -3.90 46.11
CA ALA A 146 24.62 -3.09 45.94
C ALA A 146 24.75 -2.80 44.42
N ALA A 147 25.06 -1.61 43.90
CA ALA A 147 25.41 -0.34 44.48
C ALA A 147 25.15 0.74 43.41
N SER A 148 24.59 1.85 43.87
CA SER A 148 24.66 3.16 43.24
C SER A 148 26.08 3.71 43.38
N GLU A 149 26.79 4.00 42.28
CA GLU A 149 27.91 4.95 42.22
C GLU A 149 28.48 4.94 40.79
N LEU A 150 28.29 6.03 40.04
CA LEU A 150 29.23 6.58 39.04
C LEU A 150 28.54 7.67 38.21
N THR A 151 28.48 8.86 38.79
CA THR A 151 28.51 10.12 38.04
C THR A 151 29.90 10.74 38.21
N ALA A 152 30.38 11.38 37.15
CA ALA A 152 31.53 12.28 37.04
C ALA A 152 32.83 11.68 36.48
N GLU A 153 32.96 11.68 35.15
CA GLU A 153 34.17 12.19 34.48
C GLU A 153 33.97 12.26 32.96
N LYS A 154 33.95 13.49 32.40
CA LYS A 154 34.65 13.86 31.14
C LYS A 154 34.24 15.27 30.71
N SER A 155 35.04 16.23 31.15
CA SER A 155 35.20 17.52 30.48
C SER A 155 36.63 17.63 29.96
N LYS A 156 36.77 18.21 28.76
CA LYS A 156 37.99 18.76 28.12
C LYS A 156 39.02 17.74 27.61
N ILE A 157 39.19 17.69 26.29
CA ILE A 157 40.40 18.17 25.56
C ILE A 157 39.90 18.78 24.23
N ALA A 158 40.38 19.98 23.94
CA ALA A 158 40.21 20.71 22.68
C ALA A 158 41.42 20.47 21.76
N GLY A 159 41.29 20.70 20.45
CA GLY A 159 42.47 20.93 19.60
C GLY A 159 42.33 20.67 18.11
N ALA A 160 41.88 21.70 17.39
CA ALA A 160 42.26 22.15 16.05
C ALA A 160 42.91 21.19 15.03
N ALA A 161 42.31 21.12 13.83
CA ALA A 161 43.06 20.99 12.57
C ALA A 161 42.26 21.57 11.39
N THR A 162 42.56 22.82 11.04
CA THR A 162 42.28 23.41 9.72
C THR A 162 43.32 22.92 8.71
N ALA A 163 42.90 22.38 7.57
CA ALA A 163 43.77 22.20 6.41
C ALA A 163 43.03 22.56 5.11
N LYS A 164 43.56 23.58 4.44
CA LYS A 164 43.29 23.99 3.05
C LYS A 164 43.55 22.82 2.10
N VAL A 165 42.64 22.57 1.16
CA VAL A 165 42.94 21.83 -0.07
C VAL A 165 42.54 22.69 -1.26
N SER A 166 43.55 23.26 -1.93
CA SER A 166 43.43 23.76 -3.29
C SER A 166 43.52 22.57 -4.24
N ASN A 167 42.66 22.47 -5.24
CA ASN A 167 42.99 21.71 -6.45
C ASN A 167 42.44 22.37 -7.71
N LYS A 168 43.38 22.55 -8.65
CA LYS A 168 43.31 23.15 -9.98
C LYS A 168 42.70 22.15 -10.99
N PRO A 169 42.01 22.61 -12.05
CA PRO A 169 41.32 21.71 -12.97
C PRO A 169 42.25 21.16 -14.05
N ALA A 170 42.12 19.87 -14.36
CA ALA A 170 42.77 19.23 -15.49
C ALA A 170 41.72 18.79 -16.54
N ASN A 171 41.79 19.45 -17.69
CA ASN A 171 41.24 19.04 -18.98
C ASN A 171 41.59 17.58 -19.32
N LYS A 172 40.65 16.81 -19.88
CA LYS A 172 40.93 15.81 -20.94
C LYS A 172 39.67 15.25 -21.63
N ALA A 173 39.59 15.61 -22.91
CA ALA A 173 39.13 14.88 -24.11
C ALA A 173 38.21 13.64 -23.98
N ALA A 174 37.10 13.72 -24.72
CA ALA A 174 36.20 12.62 -25.07
C ALA A 174 36.73 11.77 -26.25
N PRO A 175 36.39 10.47 -26.32
CA PRO A 175 36.50 9.71 -27.56
C PRO A 175 35.14 9.42 -28.23
N ARG A 176 35.18 9.62 -29.55
CA ARG A 176 34.31 9.19 -30.65
C ARG A 176 33.35 8.01 -30.41
N ALA A 177 32.11 8.24 -30.82
CA ALA A 177 31.08 7.22 -31.04
C ALA A 177 31.33 6.42 -32.33
N SER A 178 31.20 5.10 -32.25
CA SER A 178 31.07 4.19 -33.39
C SER A 178 29.61 3.75 -33.56
N LYS A 179 29.12 3.85 -34.80
CA LYS A 179 27.82 3.33 -35.25
C LYS A 179 27.82 1.80 -35.25
N PRO A 180 26.67 1.14 -34.99
CA PRO A 180 26.39 -0.16 -35.52
C PRO A 180 25.34 -0.11 -36.64
N THR A 181 25.60 -0.98 -37.61
CA THR A 181 24.89 -1.33 -38.83
C THR A 181 23.54 -2.00 -38.55
N MET A 182 22.56 -1.69 -39.41
CA MET A 182 21.27 -2.36 -39.53
C MET A 182 21.44 -3.69 -40.28
N ALA A 183 20.77 -4.74 -39.82
CA ALA A 183 20.56 -5.98 -40.55
C ALA A 183 19.13 -6.49 -40.32
N ASP A 184 18.54 -6.94 -41.42
CA ASP A 184 17.16 -7.39 -41.60
C ASP A 184 16.76 -8.60 -40.75
N SER A 185 15.47 -8.66 -40.39
CA SER A 185 14.69 -9.90 -40.50
C SER A 185 13.19 -9.62 -40.46
N ALA A 186 12.51 -10.09 -41.49
CA ALA A 186 11.06 -10.16 -41.62
C ALA A 186 10.43 -11.22 -40.69
N VAL A 187 9.09 -11.18 -40.64
CA VAL A 187 8.09 -12.18 -40.17
C VAL A 187 7.28 -11.71 -38.96
N ASP A 188 6.03 -11.29 -39.19
CA ASP A 188 4.84 -12.04 -38.74
C ASP A 188 3.54 -11.42 -39.26
N LYS A 189 2.74 -12.24 -39.99
CA LYS A 189 1.43 -11.88 -40.57
C LYS A 189 0.25 -12.11 -39.62
N ASP A 190 0.51 -12.43 -38.35
CA ASP A 190 -0.54 -12.70 -37.35
C ASP A 190 -0.97 -11.45 -36.55
N LEU A 191 -0.46 -10.26 -36.89
CA LEU A 191 -0.80 -9.00 -36.23
C LEU A 191 -2.09 -8.32 -36.72
N GLU A 192 -2.57 -8.63 -37.94
CA GLU A 192 -3.68 -7.86 -38.55
C GLU A 192 -5.07 -8.21 -37.97
N VAL A 193 -5.27 -9.42 -37.45
CA VAL A 193 -6.57 -9.83 -36.88
C VAL A 193 -6.80 -9.21 -35.49
N ASN A 194 -5.73 -8.95 -34.72
CA ASN A 194 -5.80 -8.34 -33.40
C ASN A 194 -5.89 -6.80 -33.45
N GLU A 195 -5.38 -6.16 -34.51
CA GLU A 195 -5.47 -4.72 -34.69
C GLU A 195 -6.91 -4.22 -34.93
N SER A 196 -7.76 -5.02 -35.58
CA SER A 196 -9.16 -4.67 -35.88
C SER A 196 -10.03 -4.60 -34.61
N GLN A 197 -9.84 -5.53 -33.68
CA GLN A 197 -10.53 -5.52 -32.38
C GLN A 197 -9.98 -4.43 -31.45
N ALA A 198 -8.66 -4.20 -31.48
CA ALA A 198 -8.03 -3.10 -30.75
C ALA A 198 -8.49 -1.72 -31.27
N LYS A 199 -8.67 -1.53 -32.58
CA LYS A 199 -9.16 -0.28 -33.19
C LYS A 199 -10.61 0.05 -32.80
N LYS A 200 -11.51 -0.94 -32.65
CA LYS A 200 -12.88 -0.73 -32.14
C LYS A 200 -12.91 -0.36 -30.65
N ALA A 201 -12.03 -0.92 -29.82
CA ALA A 201 -11.88 -0.49 -28.43
C ALA A 201 -11.23 0.92 -28.32
N LYS A 202 -10.33 1.26 -29.25
CA LYS A 202 -9.59 2.54 -29.32
C LYS A 202 -10.48 3.74 -29.64
N GLN A 203 -11.53 3.59 -30.46
CA GLN A 203 -12.49 4.67 -30.71
C GLN A 203 -13.42 4.98 -29.52
N ARG A 204 -13.57 4.05 -28.56
CA ARG A 204 -14.31 4.29 -27.30
C ARG A 204 -13.45 4.88 -26.18
N LYS A 205 -12.12 4.65 -26.16
CA LYS A 205 -11.22 5.07 -25.07
C LYS A 205 -10.92 6.57 -24.96
N LEU A 206 -11.25 7.39 -25.96
CA LEU A 206 -10.93 8.84 -25.97
C LEU A 206 -12.12 9.78 -25.75
N LYS A 207 -13.28 9.24 -25.41
CA LYS A 207 -14.38 10.01 -24.82
C LYS A 207 -14.82 9.19 -23.62
N LEU A 208 -14.74 9.76 -22.40
CA LEU A 208 -15.81 9.45 -21.43
C LEU A 208 -17.10 9.48 -22.25
N PRO A 209 -17.90 8.38 -22.31
CA PRO A 209 -19.07 8.38 -23.17
C PRO A 209 -19.83 9.65 -22.86
N LYS A 210 -19.97 10.51 -23.88
CA LYS A 210 -20.94 11.60 -23.84
C LYS A 210 -22.25 10.87 -23.70
N MET A 211 -22.68 10.66 -22.46
CA MET A 211 -24.03 10.21 -22.17
C MET A 211 -24.89 11.28 -22.83
N ALA A 212 -25.54 10.89 -23.93
CA ALA A 212 -26.48 11.77 -24.59
C ALA A 212 -27.59 12.00 -23.56
N LEU A 213 -27.58 13.16 -22.92
CA LEU A 213 -28.76 13.66 -22.23
C LEU A 213 -29.87 13.67 -23.28
N PRO A 214 -31.06 13.13 -22.99
CA PRO A 214 -32.18 13.25 -23.91
C PRO A 214 -32.42 14.73 -24.18
N LYS A 215 -32.43 15.11 -25.47
CA LYS A 215 -32.79 16.47 -25.90
C LYS A 215 -34.25 16.68 -25.52
N ASN A 216 -34.47 17.39 -24.41
CA ASN A 216 -35.79 17.83 -24.02
C ASN A 216 -36.24 18.89 -25.03
N LYS A 217 -37.29 18.59 -25.82
CA LYS A 217 -37.89 19.57 -26.73
C LYS A 217 -38.50 20.68 -25.87
N HIS A 218 -38.06 21.91 -26.11
CA HIS A 218 -38.60 23.11 -25.48
C HIS A 218 -40.12 23.18 -25.65
N SER A 219 -40.83 23.17 -24.52
CA SER A 219 -42.11 23.85 -24.37
C SER A 219 -41.80 25.27 -23.94
N THR A 220 -42.18 26.22 -24.79
CA THR A 220 -42.22 27.64 -24.48
C THR A 220 -43.37 27.90 -23.51
N SER A 221 -43.08 28.42 -22.31
CA SER A 221 -44.08 29.14 -21.53
C SER A 221 -43.55 30.52 -21.17
N GLU A 222 -44.39 31.50 -21.50
CA GLU A 222 -44.21 32.93 -21.29
C GLU A 222 -44.05 33.28 -19.81
N ALA A 223 -43.26 34.32 -19.56
CA ALA A 223 -43.14 34.98 -18.28
C ALA A 223 -44.30 35.97 -18.07
N PRO A 224 -44.79 36.18 -16.84
CA PRO A 224 -45.47 37.41 -16.50
C PRO A 224 -44.67 38.27 -15.52
N ALA A 225 -44.48 39.51 -15.99
CA ALA A 225 -44.51 40.79 -15.31
C ALA A 225 -44.49 40.84 -13.77
N GLU A 226 -43.40 41.42 -13.30
CA GLU A 226 -43.24 42.41 -12.23
C GLU A 226 -44.53 43.17 -11.84
N GLN A 227 -44.96 43.05 -10.57
CA GLN A 227 -45.86 43.99 -9.92
C GLN A 227 -45.43 44.32 -8.50
N ALA A 228 -45.55 45.62 -8.22
CA ALA A 228 -45.01 46.36 -7.10
C ALA A 228 -45.59 46.01 -5.73
N ALA A 229 -44.74 46.14 -4.72
CA ALA A 229 -45.08 46.05 -3.32
C ALA A 229 -46.00 47.21 -2.89
N THR A 230 -47.11 46.88 -2.23
CA THR A 230 -47.84 47.79 -1.35
C THR A 230 -48.05 47.07 -0.01
N THR A 231 -47.56 47.70 1.06
CA THR A 231 -47.77 47.30 2.45
C THR A 231 -49.10 47.85 2.95
N PRO A 232 -49.94 47.04 3.61
CA PRO A 232 -50.96 47.56 4.50
C PRO A 232 -50.60 47.23 5.96
N THR A 233 -50.52 48.28 6.75
CA THR A 233 -50.55 48.27 8.22
C THR A 233 -51.94 47.82 8.66
N PHE A 234 -52.05 46.74 9.45
CA PHE A 234 -53.32 46.37 10.07
C PHE A 234 -53.18 46.16 11.59
N SER A 235 -54.12 46.80 12.27
CA SER A 235 -54.33 46.92 13.70
C SER A 235 -54.73 45.59 14.34
N SER A 236 -54.19 45.32 15.52
CA SER A 236 -54.51 44.16 16.37
C SER A 236 -55.77 44.44 17.22
N GLN A 237 -56.77 43.58 17.08
CA GLN A 237 -57.85 43.39 18.04
C GLN A 237 -57.93 41.89 18.37
N PRO A 238 -58.02 41.48 19.65
CA PRO A 238 -58.09 40.08 20.02
C PRO A 238 -59.52 39.56 19.85
N THR A 239 -59.74 38.62 18.93
CA THR A 239 -60.98 37.84 18.86
C THR A 239 -60.80 36.53 19.63
N TYR A 240 -61.62 36.35 20.66
CA TYR A 240 -61.79 35.07 21.35
C TYR A 240 -62.49 34.09 20.40
N VAL A 241 -61.75 33.10 19.90
CA VAL A 241 -62.30 31.99 19.11
C VAL A 241 -62.66 30.85 20.06
N VAL A 242 -63.95 30.56 20.17
CA VAL A 242 -64.46 29.34 20.80
C VAL A 242 -64.09 28.16 19.89
N GLU A 243 -63.06 27.40 20.25
CA GLU A 243 -62.68 26.17 19.54
C GLU A 243 -63.84 25.17 19.60
N SER A 244 -64.54 24.99 18.47
CA SER A 244 -65.54 23.93 18.34
C SER A 244 -64.85 22.55 18.37
N ARG A 245 -65.52 21.57 18.99
CA ARG A 245 -65.04 20.17 19.10
C ARG A 245 -64.60 19.55 17.77
N TRP A 246 -65.08 20.07 16.64
CA TRP A 246 -64.69 19.65 15.30
C TRP A 246 -63.22 19.96 14.96
N HIS A 247 -62.67 21.09 15.40
CA HIS A 247 -61.25 21.41 15.17
C HIS A 247 -60.30 20.50 15.96
N LYS A 248 -60.70 20.01 17.13
CA LYS A 248 -59.92 19.02 17.90
C LYS A 248 -59.87 17.66 17.18
N LEU A 249 -60.97 17.21 16.57
CA LEU A 249 -60.99 15.96 15.80
C LEU A 249 -60.17 16.05 14.50
N VAL A 250 -60.15 17.20 13.83
CA VAL A 250 -59.32 17.41 12.63
C VAL A 250 -57.83 17.45 12.99
N LYS A 251 -57.44 18.11 14.10
CA LYS A 251 -56.05 18.13 14.58
C LYS A 251 -55.56 16.72 14.99
N ILE A 252 -56.42 15.91 15.61
CA ILE A 252 -56.07 14.51 15.97
C ILE A 252 -55.89 13.64 14.73
N LYS A 253 -56.77 13.76 13.71
CA LYS A 253 -56.63 13.01 12.45
C LYS A 253 -55.39 13.45 11.66
N ALA A 254 -55.08 14.74 11.60
CA ALA A 254 -53.87 15.24 10.96
C ALA A 254 -52.59 14.77 11.67
N GLY A 255 -52.59 14.76 13.01
CA GLY A 255 -51.49 14.21 13.80
C GLY A 255 -51.29 12.70 13.58
N LEU A 256 -52.39 11.93 13.47
CA LEU A 256 -52.32 10.49 13.25
C LEU A 256 -51.83 10.14 11.85
N VAL A 257 -52.23 10.91 10.82
CA VAL A 257 -51.70 10.77 9.45
C VAL A 257 -50.21 11.12 9.41
N LEU A 258 -49.75 12.14 10.14
CA LEU A 258 -48.33 12.49 10.21
C LEU A 258 -47.50 11.41 10.93
N VAL A 259 -48.00 10.86 12.04
CA VAL A 259 -47.33 9.76 12.76
C VAL A 259 -47.31 8.48 11.92
N CYS A 260 -48.38 8.14 11.20
CA CYS A 260 -48.39 7.03 10.26
C CYS A 260 -47.47 7.26 9.06
N ALA A 261 -47.36 8.48 8.53
CA ALA A 261 -46.44 8.82 7.46
C ALA A 261 -44.97 8.76 7.93
N LEU A 262 -44.68 9.23 9.14
CA LEU A 262 -43.34 9.14 9.74
C LEU A 262 -42.98 7.70 10.09
N ALA A 263 -43.91 6.92 10.64
CA ALA A 263 -43.71 5.49 10.91
C ALA A 263 -43.55 4.68 9.62
N ALA A 264 -44.33 4.97 8.57
CA ALA A 264 -44.16 4.37 7.25
C ALA A 264 -42.82 4.76 6.62
N SER A 265 -42.38 6.02 6.73
CA SER A 265 -41.07 6.45 6.25
C SER A 265 -39.91 5.83 7.03
N GLY A 266 -40.07 5.61 8.35
CA GLY A 266 -39.10 4.92 9.19
C GLY A 266 -39.04 3.40 8.91
N TRP A 267 -40.15 2.80 8.50
CA TRP A 267 -40.19 1.37 8.11
C TRP A 267 -39.63 1.15 6.70
N TRP A 268 -39.90 2.06 5.76
CA TRP A 268 -39.28 2.03 4.42
C TRP A 268 -37.78 2.32 4.45
N GLY A 269 -37.29 3.06 5.45
CA GLY A 269 -35.86 3.25 5.69
C GLY A 269 -35.12 1.98 6.14
N TYR A 270 -35.82 0.99 6.73
CA TYR A 270 -35.23 -0.29 7.11
C TYR A 270 -35.25 -1.33 5.99
N ASP A 271 -36.22 -1.27 5.06
CA ASP A 271 -36.28 -2.17 3.90
C ASP A 271 -35.37 -1.73 2.74
N TYR A 272 -34.89 -0.48 2.73
CA TYR A 272 -33.82 -0.05 1.81
C TYR A 272 -32.49 -0.83 2.03
N LEU A 273 -32.32 -1.48 3.18
CA LEU A 273 -31.22 -2.42 3.44
C LEU A 273 -31.44 -3.79 2.79
N GLY A 274 -32.64 -4.11 2.30
CA GLY A 274 -32.96 -5.36 1.61
C GLY A 274 -32.19 -5.55 0.31
N HIS A 275 -31.92 -4.47 -0.43
CA HIS A 275 -31.12 -4.51 -1.65
C HIS A 275 -29.61 -4.67 -1.40
N TYR A 276 -29.16 -4.48 -0.15
CA TYR A 276 -27.80 -4.76 0.29
C TYR A 276 -27.58 -6.22 0.71
N GLN A 277 -28.59 -7.08 0.65
CA GLN A 277 -28.45 -8.48 1.05
C GLN A 277 -27.30 -9.22 0.34
N VAL A 278 -26.74 -8.75 -0.77
CA VAL A 278 -25.60 -9.44 -1.41
C VAL A 278 -24.23 -9.00 -0.86
N ALA A 279 -24.09 -7.81 -0.28
CA ALA A 279 -22.82 -7.32 0.26
C ALA A 279 -22.77 -7.52 1.79
N ALA A 280 -21.69 -8.14 2.28
CA ALA A 280 -21.38 -8.21 3.71
C ALA A 280 -22.40 -8.91 4.65
N GLN A 281 -23.04 -10.00 4.23
CA GLN A 281 -23.91 -10.77 5.15
C GLN A 281 -23.15 -11.42 6.32
N THR A 282 -21.85 -11.67 6.16
CA THR A 282 -21.06 -12.35 7.20
C THR A 282 -20.83 -11.45 8.41
N GLY A 283 -20.76 -12.04 9.60
CA GLY A 283 -20.44 -11.30 10.82
C GLY A 283 -19.07 -10.60 10.76
N LEU A 284 -18.12 -11.13 9.98
CA LEU A 284 -16.82 -10.51 9.74
C LEU A 284 -16.92 -9.28 8.83
N ALA A 285 -17.70 -9.35 7.76
CA ALA A 285 -17.90 -8.21 6.87
C ALA A 285 -18.58 -7.04 7.61
N LYS A 286 -19.58 -7.31 8.45
CA LYS A 286 -20.18 -6.28 9.31
C LYS A 286 -19.17 -5.62 10.25
N LYS A 287 -18.25 -6.41 10.84
CA LYS A 287 -17.15 -5.89 11.67
C LYS A 287 -16.17 -5.05 10.84
N GLN A 288 -15.84 -5.48 9.62
CA GLN A 288 -15.02 -4.73 8.68
C GLN A 288 -15.64 -3.36 8.39
N ILE A 289 -16.94 -3.31 8.06
CA ILE A 289 -17.65 -2.07 7.74
C ILE A 289 -17.61 -1.11 8.93
N LYS A 290 -17.93 -1.61 10.13
CA LYS A 290 -17.89 -0.79 11.35
C LYS A 290 -16.49 -0.26 11.63
N ALA A 291 -15.46 -1.07 11.44
CA ALA A 291 -14.07 -0.63 11.61
C ALA A 291 -13.70 0.43 10.56
N GLN A 292 -14.05 0.22 9.29
CA GLN A 292 -13.81 1.19 8.23
C GLN A 292 -14.50 2.53 8.51
N GLN A 293 -15.77 2.52 8.93
CA GLN A 293 -16.51 3.72 9.34
C GLN A 293 -15.87 4.39 10.56
N SER A 294 -15.39 3.61 11.53
CA SER A 294 -14.72 4.15 12.72
C SER A 294 -13.40 4.84 12.34
N ALA A 295 -12.62 4.25 11.42
CA ALA A 295 -11.40 4.87 10.88
C ALA A 295 -11.71 6.15 10.09
N LEU A 296 -12.80 6.17 9.30
CA LEU A 296 -13.26 7.35 8.56
C LEU A 296 -13.75 8.48 9.47
N ALA A 297 -14.37 8.13 10.61
CA ALA A 297 -14.87 9.09 11.57
C ALA A 297 -13.77 9.74 12.43
N ARG A 298 -12.53 9.22 12.40
CA ARG A 298 -11.40 9.87 13.07
C ARG A 298 -11.10 11.19 12.35
N GLN A 299 -11.20 12.29 13.09
CA GLN A 299 -10.95 13.62 12.56
C GLN A 299 -9.51 13.72 12.03
N VAL A 300 -9.39 14.15 10.78
CA VAL A 300 -8.14 14.49 10.13
C VAL A 300 -8.06 16.01 10.06
N ALA A 301 -6.88 16.56 10.34
CA ALA A 301 -6.66 17.98 10.09
C ALA A 301 -6.83 18.23 8.58
N SER A 302 -7.67 19.21 8.24
CA SER A 302 -7.96 19.54 6.86
C SER A 302 -6.76 20.18 6.18
N GLN A 303 -6.84 20.32 4.85
CA GLN A 303 -5.85 21.09 4.10
C GLN A 303 -5.75 22.54 4.61
N ASP A 304 -6.87 23.13 5.02
CA ASP A 304 -6.94 24.48 5.55
C ASP A 304 -6.31 24.59 6.95
N ASP A 305 -6.18 23.47 7.67
CA ASP A 305 -5.51 23.44 8.97
C ASP A 305 -3.98 23.29 8.83
N LEU A 306 -3.52 22.37 7.99
CA LEU A 306 -2.09 22.00 7.92
C LEU A 306 -1.27 22.87 6.97
N THR A 307 -1.85 23.31 5.85
CA THR A 307 -1.12 24.09 4.83
C THR A 307 -0.60 25.43 5.37
N PRO A 308 -1.40 26.22 6.12
CA PRO A 308 -0.90 27.48 6.67
C PRO A 308 0.23 27.29 7.69
N LEU A 309 0.26 26.17 8.41
CA LEU A 309 1.35 25.85 9.33
C LEU A 309 2.65 25.57 8.57
N LEU A 310 2.59 24.85 7.45
CA LEU A 310 3.74 24.58 6.59
C LEU A 310 4.26 25.88 5.95
N GLN A 311 3.37 26.69 5.35
CA GLN A 311 3.73 27.97 4.72
C GLN A 311 4.26 28.99 5.74
N GLY A 312 3.67 29.03 6.94
CA GLY A 312 4.11 29.87 8.06
C GLY A 312 5.32 29.35 8.81
N GLN A 313 5.97 28.29 8.31
CA GLN A 313 7.17 27.67 8.89
C GLN A 313 6.99 27.26 10.36
N LYS A 314 5.76 26.88 10.74
CA LYS A 314 5.40 26.41 12.09
C LYS A 314 5.71 24.92 12.25
N TYR A 315 6.94 24.53 11.92
CA TYR A 315 7.36 23.14 11.83
C TYR A 315 7.22 22.36 13.14
N SER A 316 7.48 22.99 14.29
CA SER A 316 7.29 22.35 15.60
C SER A 316 5.83 21.98 15.89
N VAL A 317 4.87 22.77 15.39
CA VAL A 317 3.44 22.49 15.52
C VAL A 317 3.03 21.32 14.62
N LEU A 318 3.58 21.27 13.39
CA LEU A 318 3.38 20.14 12.49
C LEU A 318 3.96 18.84 13.06
N ASP A 319 5.19 18.87 13.57
CA ASP A 319 5.82 17.70 14.19
C ASP A 319 5.02 17.21 15.40
N ALA A 320 4.53 18.12 16.26
CA ALA A 320 3.68 17.77 17.38
C ALA A 320 2.36 17.11 16.93
N HIS A 321 1.74 17.62 15.87
CA HIS A 321 0.53 17.04 15.29
C HIS A 321 0.76 15.60 14.80
N PHE A 322 1.79 15.37 14.00
CA PHE A 322 2.09 14.02 13.50
C PHE A 322 2.53 13.07 14.61
N ASN A 323 3.26 13.56 15.61
CA ASN A 323 3.63 12.77 16.77
C ASN A 323 2.43 12.33 17.60
N ASP A 324 1.45 13.21 17.83
CA ASP A 324 0.19 12.85 18.50
C ASP A 324 -0.57 11.75 17.72
N LEU A 325 -0.72 11.88 16.40
CA LEU A 325 -1.35 10.85 15.57
C LEU A 325 -0.57 9.53 15.58
N SER A 326 0.76 9.56 15.56
CA SER A 326 1.61 8.38 15.66
C SER A 326 1.45 7.66 17.01
N GLN A 327 1.41 8.42 18.11
CA GLN A 327 1.13 7.88 19.44
C GLN A 327 -0.27 7.26 19.53
N LYS A 328 -1.30 7.94 19.01
CA LYS A 328 -2.66 7.37 18.92
C LYS A 328 -2.70 6.10 18.09
N LEU A 329 -1.98 6.03 16.97
CA LEU A 329 -1.86 4.82 16.15
C LEU A 329 -1.21 3.66 16.90
N SER A 330 -0.17 3.92 17.70
CA SER A 330 0.46 2.89 18.53
C SER A 330 -0.48 2.26 19.56
N GLN A 331 -1.55 2.98 19.94
CA GLN A 331 -2.55 2.54 20.91
C GLN A 331 -3.80 1.95 20.23
N ASP A 332 -4.21 2.51 19.10
CA ASP A 332 -5.40 2.10 18.34
C ASP A 332 -5.15 2.21 16.83
N ILE A 333 -5.18 1.04 16.18
CA ILE A 333 -4.96 0.88 14.74
C ILE A 333 -5.95 1.65 13.86
N GLN A 334 -7.11 2.05 14.40
CA GLN A 334 -8.08 2.85 13.64
C GLN A 334 -7.56 4.26 13.31
N TRP A 335 -6.51 4.75 13.98
CA TRP A 335 -5.86 6.03 13.66
C TRP A 335 -4.93 5.97 12.46
N GLU A 336 -4.66 4.78 11.89
CA GLU A 336 -3.76 4.61 10.74
C GLU A 336 -4.19 5.49 9.56
N ARG A 337 -5.50 5.50 9.26
CA ARG A 337 -6.05 6.30 8.16
C ARG A 337 -5.88 7.80 8.42
N ALA A 338 -6.14 8.27 9.64
CA ALA A 338 -6.02 9.67 9.97
C ALA A 338 -4.58 10.18 9.82
N LEU A 339 -3.60 9.39 10.29
CA LEU A 339 -2.18 9.70 10.09
C LEU A 339 -1.81 9.78 8.61
N THR A 340 -2.17 8.75 7.83
CA THR A 340 -1.88 8.71 6.38
C THR A 340 -2.54 9.88 5.64
N GLN A 341 -3.80 10.18 5.94
CA GLN A 341 -4.51 11.30 5.31
C GLN A 341 -3.89 12.66 5.66
N SER A 342 -3.47 12.90 6.91
CA SER A 342 -2.74 14.13 7.27
C SER A 342 -1.41 14.26 6.50
N ILE A 343 -0.71 13.14 6.27
CA ILE A 343 0.51 13.13 5.45
C ILE A 343 0.18 13.47 4.00
N ASP A 344 -0.85 12.84 3.43
CA ASP A 344 -1.26 13.05 2.03
C ASP A 344 -1.73 14.50 1.77
N VAL A 345 -2.36 15.14 2.76
CA VAL A 345 -2.77 16.55 2.70
C VAL A 345 -1.56 17.45 2.46
N LEU A 346 -0.48 17.29 3.23
CA LEU A 346 0.73 18.10 3.07
C LEU A 346 1.58 17.64 1.89
N ALA A 347 1.62 16.36 1.59
CA ALA A 347 2.38 15.79 0.48
C ALA A 347 1.70 15.99 -0.89
N ASN A 348 0.56 16.67 -0.93
CA ASN A 348 -0.16 17.00 -2.16
C ASN A 348 0.78 17.68 -3.16
N ILE A 349 0.67 17.31 -4.44
CA ILE A 349 1.46 17.87 -5.54
C ILE A 349 1.31 19.38 -5.73
N ASN A 350 0.23 19.97 -5.21
CA ASN A 350 0.00 21.41 -5.23
C ASN A 350 0.70 22.11 -4.05
N THR A 351 1.17 21.37 -3.06
CA THR A 351 2.07 21.90 -2.03
C THR A 351 3.36 22.30 -2.70
N ALA A 352 3.81 23.53 -2.45
CA ALA A 352 5.02 24.02 -3.05
C ALA A 352 6.24 23.28 -2.44
N GLN A 353 7.06 22.70 -3.33
CA GLN A 353 8.21 21.89 -2.95
C GLN A 353 9.18 22.64 -2.03
N HIS A 354 9.34 23.93 -2.25
CA HIS A 354 10.24 24.80 -1.49
C HIS A 354 9.93 24.81 0.01
N GLU A 355 8.65 24.73 0.39
CA GLU A 355 8.20 24.72 1.77
C GLU A 355 8.56 23.40 2.46
N LEU A 356 8.43 22.28 1.73
CA LEU A 356 8.88 20.97 2.21
C LEU A 356 10.41 20.92 2.34
N ASP A 357 11.13 21.49 1.37
CA ASP A 357 12.59 21.60 1.40
C ASP A 357 13.06 22.45 2.59
N ASN A 358 12.36 23.55 2.88
CA ASN A 358 12.64 24.39 4.05
C ASN A 358 12.36 23.67 5.36
N TRP A 359 11.28 22.90 5.47
CA TRP A 359 11.00 22.11 6.66
C TRP A 359 12.14 21.13 6.95
N VAL A 360 12.53 20.31 5.96
CA VAL A 360 13.63 19.35 6.12
C VAL A 360 14.96 20.04 6.46
N THR A 361 15.22 21.23 5.92
CA THR A 361 16.48 21.95 6.15
C THR A 361 16.53 22.65 7.50
N GLN A 362 15.46 23.32 7.91
CA GLN A 362 15.44 24.18 9.09
C GLN A 362 15.04 23.43 10.37
N ALA A 363 14.18 22.41 10.24
CA ALA A 363 13.69 21.60 11.35
C ALA A 363 13.61 20.12 10.93
N PRO A 364 14.77 19.46 10.69
CA PRO A 364 14.81 18.07 10.25
C PRO A 364 14.15 17.16 11.30
N SER A 365 13.12 16.44 10.88
CA SER A 365 12.36 15.50 11.70
C SER A 365 12.02 14.25 10.86
N PRO A 366 11.69 13.10 11.49
CA PRO A 366 11.21 11.94 10.73
C PRO A 366 9.96 12.27 9.90
N TYR A 367 9.11 13.20 10.35
CA TYR A 367 7.90 13.61 9.65
C TYR A 367 8.20 14.53 8.46
N ALA A 368 9.14 15.47 8.60
CA ALA A 368 9.58 16.33 7.49
C ALA A 368 10.08 15.49 6.31
N HIS A 369 10.95 14.52 6.59
CA HIS A 369 11.45 13.57 5.59
C HIS A 369 10.34 12.68 5.04
N LEU A 370 9.47 12.12 5.89
CA LEU A 370 8.34 11.30 5.44
C LEU A 370 7.45 12.08 4.46
N VAL A 371 6.96 13.26 4.83
CA VAL A 371 6.03 14.05 4.00
C VAL A 371 6.67 14.44 2.67
N ARG A 372 7.94 14.89 2.66
CA ARG A 372 8.64 15.20 1.41
C ARG A 372 8.90 13.94 0.56
N GLY A 373 9.21 12.82 1.20
CA GLY A 373 9.34 11.52 0.54
C GLY A 373 8.04 11.08 -0.14
N VAL A 374 6.89 11.27 0.52
CA VAL A 374 5.56 11.02 -0.07
C VAL A 374 5.30 11.95 -1.24
N TYR A 375 5.61 13.24 -1.11
CA TYR A 375 5.46 14.21 -2.21
C TYR A 375 6.22 13.76 -3.47
N TYR A 376 7.49 13.36 -3.32
CA TYR A 376 8.26 12.82 -4.43
C TYR A 376 7.70 11.49 -4.95
N ALA A 377 7.18 10.62 -4.09
CA ALA A 377 6.52 9.40 -4.53
C ALA A 377 5.29 9.70 -5.40
N GLN A 378 4.48 10.69 -5.01
CA GLN A 378 3.32 11.13 -5.80
C GLN A 378 3.74 11.72 -7.14
N LEU A 379 4.79 12.55 -7.19
CA LEU A 379 5.35 13.04 -8.46
C LEU A 379 5.85 11.92 -9.37
N GLY A 380 6.46 10.88 -8.79
CA GLY A 380 6.85 9.68 -9.52
C GLY A 380 5.64 8.97 -10.14
N GLN A 381 4.58 8.77 -9.36
CA GLN A 381 3.32 8.17 -9.86
C GLN A 381 2.66 9.02 -10.95
N LEU A 382 2.65 10.35 -10.82
CA LEU A 382 2.12 11.25 -11.85
C LEU A 382 2.93 11.18 -13.13
N SER A 383 4.26 11.14 -13.02
CA SER A 383 5.17 10.94 -14.16
C SER A 383 4.91 9.59 -14.86
N ALA A 384 4.39 8.61 -14.10
CA ALA A 384 4.01 7.29 -14.58
C ALA A 384 2.55 7.18 -15.06
N LYS A 385 1.73 8.24 -14.99
CA LYS A 385 0.40 8.22 -15.61
C LYS A 385 0.60 8.22 -17.13
N SER A 386 0.54 7.03 -17.69
CA SER A 386 0.81 6.75 -19.10
C SER A 386 -0.13 7.53 -20.02
N GLN A 387 0.25 7.57 -21.30
CA GLN A 387 -0.73 7.86 -22.35
C GLN A 387 -1.81 6.75 -22.38
N ALA A 388 -2.86 6.95 -23.18
CA ALA A 388 -4.04 6.08 -23.22
C ALA A 388 -3.76 4.59 -23.54
N ASP A 389 -2.53 4.25 -23.95
CA ASP A 389 -2.06 2.91 -24.30
C ASP A 389 -1.31 2.16 -23.18
N GLY A 390 -1.08 2.79 -22.03
CA GLY A 390 -0.39 2.14 -20.91
C GLY A 390 1.15 2.17 -21.00
N GLN A 391 1.72 2.72 -22.07
CA GLN A 391 3.17 2.76 -22.24
C GLN A 391 3.77 4.06 -21.71
N LEU A 392 4.90 3.94 -21.00
CA LEU A 392 5.70 5.08 -20.57
C LEU A 392 6.70 5.42 -21.66
N THR A 393 6.78 6.70 -22.03
CA THR A 393 7.91 7.20 -22.81
C THR A 393 9.21 7.06 -22.00
N ALA A 394 10.36 6.98 -22.67
CA ALA A 394 11.66 6.95 -21.98
C ALA A 394 11.86 8.16 -21.05
N ALA A 395 11.35 9.34 -21.43
CA ALA A 395 11.40 10.55 -20.61
C ALA A 395 10.53 10.43 -19.34
N GLN A 396 9.30 9.93 -19.47
CA GLN A 396 8.41 9.68 -18.33
C GLN A 396 8.99 8.62 -17.38
N ALA A 397 9.54 7.52 -17.92
CA ALA A 397 10.21 6.50 -17.13
C ALA A 397 11.40 7.10 -16.35
N LYS A 398 12.24 7.90 -17.01
CA LYS A 398 13.37 8.59 -16.38
C LYS A 398 12.91 9.56 -15.29
N ALA A 399 11.87 10.35 -15.53
CA ALA A 399 11.32 11.30 -14.56
C ALA A 399 10.73 10.59 -13.34
N ARG A 400 9.93 9.54 -13.57
CA ARG A 400 9.41 8.66 -12.51
C ARG A 400 10.54 8.12 -11.64
N ASP A 401 11.56 7.52 -12.27
CA ASP A 401 12.66 6.88 -11.54
C ASP A 401 13.48 7.92 -10.75
N ALA A 402 13.67 9.13 -11.29
CA ALA A 402 14.32 10.23 -10.57
C ALA A 402 13.53 10.63 -9.31
N HIS A 403 12.21 10.80 -9.42
CA HIS A 403 11.37 11.13 -8.26
C HIS A 403 11.31 9.99 -7.24
N PHE A 404 11.19 8.74 -7.67
CA PHE A 404 11.25 7.60 -6.75
C PHE A 404 12.60 7.47 -6.04
N ASN A 405 13.71 7.86 -6.67
CA ASN A 405 15.00 7.91 -5.99
C ASN A 405 15.04 8.95 -4.87
N LEU A 406 14.47 10.14 -5.11
CA LEU A 406 14.35 11.18 -4.07
C LEU A 406 13.44 10.70 -2.94
N ALA A 407 12.28 10.14 -3.28
CA ALA A 407 11.37 9.54 -2.31
C ALA A 407 12.07 8.47 -1.45
N TYR A 408 12.85 7.58 -2.09
CA TYR A 408 13.58 6.53 -1.40
C TYR A 408 14.58 7.08 -0.38
N GLN A 409 15.32 8.12 -0.74
CA GLN A 409 16.30 8.76 0.15
C GLN A 409 15.62 9.32 1.39
N ASP A 410 14.56 10.11 1.20
CA ASP A 410 13.83 10.73 2.30
C ASP A 410 13.10 9.70 3.17
N LEU A 411 12.42 8.72 2.57
CA LEU A 411 11.75 7.66 3.33
C LEU A 411 12.74 6.79 4.11
N THR A 412 13.92 6.52 3.56
CA THR A 412 14.96 5.78 4.29
C THR A 412 15.50 6.61 5.46
N GLN A 413 15.68 7.93 5.28
CA GLN A 413 16.08 8.82 6.36
C GLN A 413 15.01 8.88 7.47
N ALA A 414 13.73 9.01 7.10
CA ALA A 414 12.61 8.95 8.05
C ALA A 414 12.59 7.62 8.82
N LYS A 415 12.78 6.49 8.13
CA LYS A 415 12.88 5.16 8.74
C LYS A 415 14.03 5.08 9.75
N GLN A 416 15.20 5.63 9.43
CA GLN A 416 16.36 5.62 10.32
C GLN A 416 16.12 6.45 11.59
N MET A 417 15.44 7.59 11.46
CA MET A 417 15.12 8.47 12.58
C MET A 417 14.00 7.91 13.46
N ALA A 418 13.00 7.26 12.86
CA ALA A 418 11.86 6.68 13.57
C ALA A 418 11.45 5.32 12.97
N PRO A 419 12.10 4.21 13.36
CA PRO A 419 11.83 2.89 12.80
C PRO A 419 10.41 2.38 13.05
N SER A 420 9.67 2.90 14.03
CA SER A 420 8.27 2.53 14.29
C SER A 420 7.25 3.29 13.45
N LEU A 421 7.68 4.23 12.60
CA LEU A 421 6.79 5.09 11.82
C LEU A 421 6.19 4.33 10.62
N LEU A 422 5.08 3.63 10.85
CA LEU A 422 4.43 2.72 9.89
C LEU A 422 4.20 3.29 8.47
N PRO A 423 3.78 4.56 8.27
CA PRO A 423 3.58 5.10 6.93
C PRO A 423 4.85 5.13 6.07
N VAL A 424 6.05 5.13 6.68
CA VAL A 424 7.31 5.05 5.93
C VAL A 424 7.40 3.73 5.15
N TYR A 425 7.03 2.62 5.79
CA TYR A 425 7.06 1.30 5.17
C TYR A 425 6.03 1.16 4.06
N ASP A 426 4.85 1.75 4.27
CA ASP A 426 3.80 1.81 3.27
C ASP A 426 4.30 2.44 1.97
N TRP A 427 4.90 3.63 2.07
CA TRP A 427 5.42 4.32 0.91
C TRP A 427 6.68 3.66 0.31
N LEU A 428 7.52 3.03 1.12
CA LEU A 428 8.62 2.20 0.62
C LEU A 428 8.12 1.01 -0.21
N ILE A 429 6.99 0.39 0.16
CA ILE A 429 6.35 -0.65 -0.68
C ILE A 429 5.84 -0.04 -1.99
N VAL A 430 5.24 1.15 -1.93
CA VAL A 430 4.68 1.85 -3.09
C VAL A 430 5.76 2.22 -4.12
N ILE A 431 6.86 2.86 -3.71
CA ILE A 431 7.88 3.34 -4.66
C ILE A 431 8.75 2.22 -5.24
N ASN A 432 8.78 1.04 -4.62
CA ASN A 432 9.45 -0.14 -5.17
C ASN A 432 8.60 -0.87 -6.24
N LYS A 433 7.53 -0.24 -6.74
CA LYS A 433 6.72 -0.72 -7.88
C LYS A 433 7.49 -0.57 -9.20
N GLY A 434 7.99 -1.69 -9.74
CA GLY A 434 8.60 -1.75 -11.08
C GLY A 434 9.99 -1.15 -11.23
N THR A 435 10.56 -0.53 -10.19
CA THR A 435 11.96 -0.08 -10.20
C THR A 435 12.89 -1.18 -9.72
N ALA A 436 14.07 -1.30 -10.32
CA ALA A 436 15.19 -2.15 -9.89
C ALA A 436 15.80 -1.77 -8.52
N LEU A 437 15.05 -1.00 -7.72
CA LEU A 437 15.52 -0.38 -6.49
C LEU A 437 15.68 -1.40 -5.36
N LEU A 438 16.42 -0.93 -4.37
CA LEU A 438 17.43 -1.64 -3.62
C LEU A 438 16.90 -2.71 -2.65
N ASN A 439 15.59 -2.83 -2.43
CA ASN A 439 15.04 -3.81 -1.51
C ASN A 439 13.71 -4.39 -2.01
N PRO A 440 13.50 -5.71 -1.92
CA PRO A 440 12.23 -6.29 -2.33
C PRO A 440 11.10 -5.81 -1.42
N ARG A 441 9.96 -5.43 -2.00
CA ARG A 441 8.74 -4.94 -1.30
C ARG A 441 8.36 -5.81 -0.08
N LYS A 442 8.57 -7.12 -0.21
CA LYS A 442 8.31 -8.09 0.85
C LYS A 442 9.13 -7.84 2.12
N THR A 443 10.36 -7.33 2.00
CA THR A 443 11.20 -6.97 3.16
C THR A 443 10.53 -5.87 3.98
N TYR A 444 10.12 -4.78 3.34
CA TYR A 444 9.45 -3.67 4.04
C TYR A 444 8.09 -4.08 4.63
N LEU A 445 7.36 -4.94 3.94
CA LEU A 445 6.15 -5.55 4.51
C LEU A 445 6.47 -6.32 5.80
N LEU A 446 7.49 -7.19 5.79
CA LEU A 446 7.84 -8.01 6.95
C LEU A 446 8.34 -7.16 8.12
N GLU A 447 9.11 -6.10 7.84
CA GLU A 447 9.52 -5.12 8.85
C GLU A 447 8.30 -4.39 9.45
N ALA A 448 7.35 -3.95 8.63
CA ALA A 448 6.12 -3.30 9.10
C ALA A 448 5.26 -4.25 9.95
N ILE A 449 5.12 -5.51 9.53
CA ILE A 449 4.41 -6.56 10.28
C ILE A 449 5.07 -6.81 11.64
N ALA A 450 6.40 -6.77 11.72
CA ALA A 450 7.13 -6.94 12.97
C ALA A 450 6.86 -5.80 13.97
N ILE A 451 6.59 -4.58 13.48
CA ILE A 451 6.24 -3.42 14.31
C ILE A 451 4.77 -3.48 14.74
N ASN A 452 3.86 -3.65 13.78
CA ASN A 452 2.44 -3.76 14.06
C ASN A 452 1.82 -4.71 13.05
N PRO A 453 1.45 -5.95 13.41
CA PRO A 453 0.95 -6.92 12.45
C PRO A 453 -0.46 -6.64 11.92
N ALA A 454 -1.20 -5.71 12.54
CA ALA A 454 -2.59 -5.41 12.24
C ALA A 454 -2.78 -4.19 11.30
N GLY A 455 -1.71 -3.56 10.82
CA GLY A 455 -1.80 -2.44 9.90
C GLY A 455 -2.40 -2.82 8.55
N TYR A 456 -3.35 -2.02 8.10
CA TYR A 456 -4.10 -2.27 6.88
C TYR A 456 -3.36 -1.67 5.68
N GLN A 457 -2.81 -0.46 5.81
CA GLN A 457 -2.35 0.33 4.67
C GLN A 457 -1.19 -0.34 3.93
N TYR A 458 -0.14 -0.74 4.64
CA TYR A 458 1.02 -1.39 4.03
C TYR A 458 0.68 -2.78 3.46
N ARG A 459 -0.35 -3.46 3.97
CA ARG A 459 -0.83 -4.74 3.41
C ARG A 459 -1.64 -4.51 2.15
N GLU A 460 -2.50 -3.52 2.12
CA GLU A 460 -3.22 -3.10 0.91
C GLU A 460 -2.23 -2.71 -0.19
N ASN A 461 -1.23 -1.89 0.11
CA ASN A 461 -0.23 -1.50 -0.88
C ASN A 461 0.64 -2.67 -1.34
N TYR A 462 0.92 -3.65 -0.47
CA TYR A 462 1.55 -4.90 -0.89
C TYR A 462 0.62 -5.77 -1.75
N MET A 463 -0.68 -5.81 -1.45
CA MET A 463 -1.69 -6.50 -2.26
C MET A 463 -1.73 -5.92 -3.68
N THR A 464 -1.69 -4.59 -3.84
CA THR A 464 -1.57 -3.94 -5.16
C THR A 464 -0.28 -4.37 -5.88
N ALA A 465 0.82 -4.53 -5.15
CA ALA A 465 2.08 -5.00 -5.71
C ALA A 465 2.04 -6.46 -6.20
N LEU A 466 1.05 -7.25 -5.79
CA LEU A 466 0.82 -8.63 -6.25
C LEU A 466 -0.16 -8.72 -7.43
N GLN A 467 -0.63 -7.60 -7.96
CA GLN A 467 -1.49 -7.60 -9.14
C GLN A 467 -0.74 -8.13 -10.39
N PRO A 468 -1.42 -8.82 -11.32
CA PRO A 468 -0.81 -9.39 -12.52
C PRO A 468 0.05 -8.42 -13.35
N GLU A 469 -0.42 -7.19 -13.57
CA GLU A 469 0.30 -6.14 -14.31
C GLU A 469 1.57 -5.66 -13.60
N GLN A 470 1.75 -6.00 -12.33
CA GLN A 470 2.95 -5.71 -11.53
C GLN A 470 3.90 -6.92 -11.40
N GLY A 471 3.67 -8.00 -12.15
CA GLY A 471 4.44 -9.24 -12.08
C GLY A 471 3.96 -10.23 -11.01
N GLY A 472 2.79 -9.97 -10.42
CA GLY A 472 2.12 -10.88 -9.50
C GLY A 472 1.16 -11.85 -10.20
N SER A 473 0.16 -12.34 -9.47
CA SER A 473 -0.90 -13.20 -10.01
C SER A 473 -2.09 -13.22 -9.06
N LEU A 474 -3.27 -13.64 -9.55
CA LEU A 474 -4.46 -13.78 -8.70
C LEU A 474 -4.22 -14.80 -7.57
N GLU A 475 -3.46 -15.85 -7.83
CA GLU A 475 -3.08 -16.86 -6.83
C GLU A 475 -2.21 -16.25 -5.74
N LYS A 476 -1.22 -15.42 -6.10
CA LYS A 476 -0.39 -14.70 -5.12
C LYS A 476 -1.23 -13.74 -4.28
N MET A 477 -2.17 -13.02 -4.89
CA MET A 477 -3.08 -12.14 -4.17
C MET A 477 -3.93 -12.93 -3.16
N ARG A 478 -4.57 -14.02 -3.59
CA ARG A 478 -5.39 -14.87 -2.71
C ARG A 478 -4.58 -15.47 -1.56
N ALA A 479 -3.39 -16.00 -1.84
CA ALA A 479 -2.50 -16.56 -0.83
C ALA A 479 -2.09 -15.51 0.22
N PHE A 480 -1.77 -14.29 -0.20
CA PHE A 480 -1.45 -13.20 0.72
C PHE A 480 -2.66 -12.72 1.52
N ALA A 481 -3.85 -12.70 0.91
CA ALA A 481 -5.09 -12.39 1.61
C ALA A 481 -5.36 -13.42 2.70
N GLU A 482 -5.21 -14.72 2.41
CA GLU A 482 -5.35 -15.82 3.36
C GLU A 482 -4.37 -15.70 4.53
N GLU A 483 -3.09 -15.45 4.25
CA GLU A 483 -2.06 -15.20 5.27
C GLU A 483 -2.45 -14.04 6.20
N THR A 484 -3.09 -13.00 5.65
CA THR A 484 -3.50 -11.82 6.40
C THR A 484 -4.71 -12.08 7.31
N GLN A 485 -5.53 -13.11 7.05
CA GLN A 485 -6.77 -13.34 7.80
C GLN A 485 -6.54 -13.62 9.29
N GLY A 486 -5.37 -14.13 9.67
CA GLY A 486 -4.99 -14.35 11.07
C GLY A 486 -5.02 -13.09 11.94
N PHE A 487 -4.96 -11.90 11.32
CA PHE A 487 -4.91 -10.61 12.03
C PHE A 487 -6.24 -9.85 12.05
N VAL A 488 -7.30 -10.39 11.43
CA VAL A 488 -8.63 -9.75 11.33
C VAL A 488 -9.25 -9.47 12.70
N LYS A 489 -8.95 -10.29 13.71
CA LYS A 489 -9.40 -10.06 15.08
C LYS A 489 -8.86 -8.75 15.67
N HIS A 490 -7.66 -8.34 15.28
CA HIS A 490 -6.98 -7.13 15.76
C HIS A 490 -7.34 -5.90 14.93
N ASN A 491 -7.53 -6.07 13.62
CA ASN A 491 -8.03 -5.02 12.75
C ASN A 491 -9.02 -5.61 11.73
N PRO A 492 -10.34 -5.46 11.95
CA PRO A 492 -11.34 -6.00 11.05
C PRO A 492 -11.27 -5.45 9.62
N ARG A 493 -10.61 -4.30 9.39
CA ARG A 493 -10.38 -3.74 8.04
C ARG A 493 -9.62 -4.73 7.15
N LEU A 494 -8.75 -5.56 7.72
CA LEU A 494 -7.97 -6.57 7.00
C LEU A 494 -8.82 -7.64 6.31
N TYR A 495 -10.06 -7.83 6.74
CA TYR A 495 -10.97 -8.79 6.10
C TYR A 495 -11.27 -8.39 4.64
N LEU A 496 -11.26 -7.09 4.35
CA LEU A 496 -11.50 -6.54 3.00
C LEU A 496 -10.51 -7.12 1.97
N LEU A 497 -9.27 -7.42 2.37
CA LEU A 497 -8.24 -7.94 1.45
C LEU A 497 -8.57 -9.31 0.85
N ALA A 498 -9.48 -10.08 1.46
CA ALA A 498 -9.98 -11.32 0.87
C ALA A 498 -10.77 -11.09 -0.43
N GLY A 499 -11.38 -9.91 -0.60
CA GLY A 499 -12.07 -9.52 -1.84
C GLY A 499 -11.15 -8.95 -2.93
N ALA A 500 -9.87 -8.70 -2.65
CA ALA A 500 -9.00 -7.92 -3.53
C ALA A 500 -8.75 -8.56 -4.92
N ALA A 501 -8.66 -9.90 -5.00
CA ALA A 501 -8.48 -10.60 -6.26
C ALA A 501 -9.72 -10.45 -7.17
N ALA A 502 -10.93 -10.59 -6.60
CA ALA A 502 -12.18 -10.38 -7.31
C ALA A 502 -12.33 -8.89 -7.72
N ALA A 503 -12.00 -7.96 -6.84
CA ALA A 503 -12.03 -6.53 -7.15
C ALA A 503 -11.10 -6.16 -8.32
N TRP A 504 -9.92 -6.77 -8.39
CA TRP A 504 -9.03 -6.61 -9.53
C TRP A 504 -9.67 -7.11 -10.83
N GLN A 505 -10.29 -8.30 -10.82
CA GLN A 505 -11.03 -8.82 -11.99
C GLN A 505 -12.20 -7.90 -12.37
N GLY A 506 -12.91 -7.33 -11.39
CA GLY A 506 -13.94 -6.32 -11.58
C GLY A 506 -13.41 -5.06 -12.25
N ASN A 507 -12.22 -4.60 -11.84
CA ASN A 507 -11.56 -3.46 -12.47
C ASN A 507 -11.18 -3.75 -13.93
N GLN A 508 -10.65 -4.94 -14.23
CA GLN A 508 -10.38 -5.33 -15.61
C GLN A 508 -11.66 -5.37 -16.45
N ALA A 509 -12.76 -5.91 -15.91
CA ALA A 509 -14.05 -5.92 -16.59
C ALA A 509 -14.60 -4.51 -16.84
N TYR A 510 -14.50 -3.62 -15.84
CA TYR A 510 -14.85 -2.20 -15.95
C TYR A 510 -14.06 -1.50 -17.06
N LEU A 511 -12.73 -1.65 -17.07
CA LEU A 511 -11.85 -1.06 -18.09
C LEU A 511 -12.13 -1.60 -19.51
N ASN A 512 -12.66 -2.82 -19.61
CA ASN A 512 -13.03 -3.46 -20.87
C ASN A 512 -14.50 -3.25 -21.28
N GLY A 513 -15.29 -2.47 -20.51
CA GLY A 513 -16.71 -2.22 -20.78
C GLY A 513 -17.58 -3.48 -20.69
N GLN A 514 -17.18 -4.44 -19.85
CA GLN A 514 -17.90 -5.70 -19.62
C GLN A 514 -18.78 -5.56 -18.38
N ASP A 515 -19.80 -4.71 -18.44
CA ASP A 515 -20.57 -4.27 -17.26
C ASP A 515 -21.15 -5.43 -16.43
N GLY A 516 -21.63 -6.49 -17.09
CA GLY A 516 -22.12 -7.69 -16.40
C GLY A 516 -21.04 -8.38 -15.55
N LYS A 517 -19.83 -8.57 -16.10
CA LYS A 517 -18.70 -9.15 -15.35
C LYS A 517 -18.17 -8.19 -14.28
N CYS A 518 -18.18 -6.90 -14.56
CA CYS A 518 -17.86 -5.85 -13.59
C CYS A 518 -18.76 -5.98 -12.35
N ILE A 519 -20.08 -6.06 -12.55
CA ILE A 519 -21.06 -6.24 -11.47
C ILE A 519 -20.80 -7.52 -10.70
N THR A 520 -20.61 -8.65 -11.39
CA THR A 520 -20.35 -9.95 -10.74
C THR A 520 -19.11 -9.91 -9.86
N HIS A 521 -17.97 -9.48 -10.39
CA HIS A 521 -16.70 -9.50 -9.66
C HIS A 521 -16.64 -8.48 -8.53
N TYR A 522 -17.21 -7.28 -8.69
CA TYR A 522 -17.31 -6.35 -7.56
C TYR A 522 -18.30 -6.82 -6.50
N SER A 523 -19.38 -7.52 -6.88
CA SER A 523 -20.29 -8.10 -5.91
C SER A 523 -19.64 -9.22 -5.09
N GLU A 524 -18.80 -10.04 -5.73
CA GLU A 524 -17.97 -11.04 -5.05
C GLU A 524 -16.99 -10.37 -4.06
N ALA A 525 -16.31 -9.29 -4.49
CA ALA A 525 -15.39 -8.55 -3.62
C ALA A 525 -16.09 -7.94 -2.40
N LEU A 526 -17.28 -7.36 -2.59
CA LEU A 526 -18.08 -6.71 -1.54
C LEU A 526 -18.70 -7.70 -0.53
N GLN A 527 -18.55 -9.02 -0.73
CA GLN A 527 -18.87 -9.99 0.33
C GLN A 527 -17.92 -9.87 1.54
N PHE A 528 -16.73 -9.31 1.33
CA PHE A 528 -15.68 -9.18 2.34
C PHE A 528 -15.63 -7.81 3.04
N GLY A 529 -16.52 -6.90 2.67
CA GLY A 529 -16.56 -5.55 3.25
C GLY A 529 -16.95 -4.48 2.25
N LEU A 530 -16.94 -3.23 2.71
CA LEU A 530 -17.16 -2.07 1.86
C LEU A 530 -15.85 -1.34 1.57
N ASP A 531 -15.70 -1.00 0.30
CA ASP A 531 -14.64 -0.19 -0.27
C ASP A 531 -15.27 0.86 -1.20
N ASP A 532 -14.84 2.12 -1.11
CA ASP A 532 -15.49 3.21 -1.86
C ASP A 532 -15.27 3.08 -3.36
N GLU A 533 -14.10 2.59 -3.79
CA GLU A 533 -13.77 2.43 -5.21
C GLU A 533 -14.58 1.28 -5.82
N TRP A 534 -14.70 0.17 -5.11
CA TRP A 534 -15.46 -0.99 -5.57
C TRP A 534 -16.95 -0.67 -5.70
N LEU A 535 -17.52 0.01 -4.69
CA LEU A 535 -18.90 0.48 -4.72
C LEU A 535 -19.13 1.42 -5.92
N ARG A 536 -18.29 2.44 -6.07
CA ARG A 536 -18.45 3.44 -7.12
C ARG A 536 -18.33 2.86 -8.52
N LYS A 537 -17.39 1.94 -8.75
CA LYS A 537 -17.23 1.28 -10.06
C LYS A 537 -18.37 0.29 -10.33
N ARG A 538 -18.86 -0.43 -9.32
CA ARG A 538 -20.06 -1.26 -9.46
C ARG A 538 -21.30 -0.41 -9.75
N ALA A 539 -21.48 0.71 -9.06
CA ALA A 539 -22.56 1.67 -9.29
C ALA A 539 -22.59 2.14 -10.75
N TYR A 540 -21.43 2.46 -11.30
CA TYR A 540 -21.32 2.83 -12.71
C TYR A 540 -21.78 1.70 -13.64
N CYS A 541 -21.26 0.48 -13.46
CA CYS A 541 -21.63 -0.67 -14.28
C CYS A 541 -23.14 -1.01 -14.15
N LEU A 542 -23.73 -0.86 -12.96
CA LEU A 542 -25.16 -1.01 -12.73
C LEU A 542 -25.98 0.03 -13.49
N ALA A 543 -25.55 1.29 -13.50
CA ALA A 543 -26.22 2.37 -14.23
C ALA A 543 -26.19 2.14 -15.76
N GLU A 544 -25.07 1.65 -16.30
CA GLU A 544 -24.96 1.26 -17.72
C GLU A 544 -25.90 0.09 -18.09
N LYS A 545 -26.24 -0.75 -17.10
CA LYS A 545 -27.22 -1.84 -17.23
C LYS A 545 -28.66 -1.42 -16.94
N SER A 546 -28.91 -0.12 -16.70
CA SER A 546 -30.21 0.43 -16.31
C SER A 546 -30.76 -0.10 -14.98
N GLU A 547 -29.89 -0.65 -14.12
CA GLU A 547 -30.23 -1.06 -12.75
C GLU A 547 -30.11 0.14 -11.80
N PHE A 548 -30.87 1.21 -12.08
CA PHE A 548 -30.69 2.52 -11.45
C PHE A 548 -30.88 2.55 -9.93
N GLU A 549 -31.81 1.76 -9.39
CA GLU A 549 -32.02 1.67 -7.94
C GLU A 549 -30.78 1.15 -7.21
N LYS A 550 -30.18 0.06 -7.71
CA LYS A 550 -28.95 -0.50 -7.15
C LYS A 550 -27.76 0.42 -7.36
N ALA A 551 -27.68 1.06 -8.53
CA ALA A 551 -26.63 2.03 -8.84
C ALA A 551 -26.67 3.24 -7.89
N LEU A 552 -27.87 3.74 -7.59
CA LEU A 552 -28.08 4.83 -6.65
C LEU A 552 -27.62 4.44 -5.24
N ALA A 553 -28.04 3.26 -4.76
CA ALA A 553 -27.64 2.75 -3.45
C ALA A 553 -26.10 2.68 -3.32
N ASP A 554 -25.42 2.04 -4.27
CA ASP A 554 -23.95 1.93 -4.25
C ASP A 554 -23.26 3.30 -4.31
N ALA A 555 -23.78 4.22 -5.14
CA ALA A 555 -23.24 5.57 -5.24
C ALA A 555 -23.38 6.35 -3.92
N GLU A 556 -24.52 6.24 -3.24
CA GLU A 556 -24.76 6.87 -1.95
C GLU A 556 -23.86 6.30 -0.86
N GLN A 557 -23.69 4.99 -0.82
CA GLN A 557 -22.80 4.36 0.15
C GLN A 557 -21.33 4.75 -0.09
N SER A 558 -20.90 4.86 -1.36
CA SER A 558 -19.57 5.39 -1.68
C SER A 558 -19.41 6.83 -1.21
N LEU A 559 -20.42 7.68 -1.39
CA LEU A 559 -20.38 9.09 -1.00
C LEU A 559 -20.35 9.30 0.52
N GLN A 560 -20.89 8.36 1.31
CA GLN A 560 -20.73 8.37 2.77
C GLN A 560 -19.29 8.10 3.21
N MET A 561 -18.49 7.42 2.39
CA MET A 561 -17.09 7.10 2.69
C MET A 561 -16.15 8.17 2.16
N GLN A 562 -16.38 8.64 0.94
CA GLN A 562 -15.57 9.65 0.28
C GLN A 562 -16.37 10.36 -0.80
N ASP A 563 -16.32 11.70 -0.81
CA ASP A 563 -16.89 12.46 -1.90
C ASP A 563 -16.08 12.24 -3.19
N HIS A 564 -16.74 11.79 -4.24
CA HIS A 564 -16.09 11.45 -5.50
C HIS A 564 -16.96 11.83 -6.71
N PRO A 565 -16.42 12.56 -7.72
CA PRO A 565 -17.19 13.04 -8.87
C PRO A 565 -17.97 11.96 -9.64
N LEU A 566 -17.35 10.78 -9.84
CA LEU A 566 -18.02 9.65 -10.49
C LEU A 566 -19.23 9.13 -9.69
N ALA A 567 -19.16 9.04 -8.36
CA ALA A 567 -20.31 8.60 -7.55
C ALA A 567 -21.44 9.65 -7.60
N GLN A 568 -21.11 10.95 -7.49
CA GLN A 568 -22.09 12.03 -7.68
C GLN A 568 -22.76 11.98 -9.05
N LYS A 569 -21.97 11.72 -10.12
CA LYS A 569 -22.49 11.59 -11.48
C LYS A 569 -23.48 10.42 -11.60
N VAL A 570 -23.12 9.25 -11.07
CA VAL A 570 -23.99 8.06 -11.08
C VAL A 570 -25.26 8.31 -10.29
N LYS A 571 -25.16 8.91 -9.10
CA LYS A 571 -26.32 9.31 -8.27
C LYS A 571 -27.29 10.19 -9.05
N ARG A 572 -26.81 11.29 -9.66
CA ARG A 572 -27.66 12.20 -10.47
C ARG A 572 -28.31 11.48 -11.65
N LEU A 573 -27.55 10.64 -12.35
CA LEU A 573 -28.07 9.87 -13.48
C LEU A 573 -29.20 8.93 -13.05
N ALA A 574 -28.98 8.13 -11.99
CA ALA A 574 -29.96 7.19 -11.49
C ALA A 574 -31.25 7.88 -11.03
N GLN A 575 -31.12 8.98 -10.28
CA GLN A 575 -32.27 9.78 -9.83
C GLN A 575 -33.10 10.32 -11.00
N ASN A 576 -32.45 10.88 -12.03
CA ASN A 576 -33.16 11.41 -13.20
C ASN A 576 -33.91 10.32 -13.98
N GLN A 577 -33.31 9.14 -14.13
CA GLN A 577 -33.94 8.03 -14.85
C GLN A 577 -35.11 7.43 -14.07
N MET A 578 -34.98 7.29 -12.75
CA MET A 578 -36.07 6.85 -11.89
C MET A 578 -37.25 7.83 -11.92
N ALA A 579 -36.99 9.14 -11.88
CA ALA A 579 -38.04 10.16 -11.98
C ALA A 579 -38.77 10.14 -13.33
N ALA A 580 -38.04 9.89 -14.43
CA ALA A 580 -38.61 9.75 -15.76
C ALA A 580 -39.54 8.52 -15.85
N ASN A 581 -39.17 7.40 -15.24
CA ASN A 581 -39.98 6.18 -15.24
C ASN A 581 -41.26 6.27 -14.40
N VAL A 582 -41.31 7.17 -13.41
CA VAL A 582 -42.53 7.42 -12.62
C VAL A 582 -43.49 8.36 -13.37
N SER A 583 -42.97 9.18 -14.27
CA SER A 583 -43.74 10.23 -14.96
C SER A 583 -44.31 9.79 -16.32
N GLY A 584 -43.92 8.62 -16.83
CA GLY A 584 -44.40 8.05 -18.10
C GLY A 584 -45.13 6.75 -17.86
#